data_AF-A0A945BE99-F1
#
_entry.id   AF-A0A945BE99-F1
#
_cell.length_a   1.000
_cell.length_b   1.000
_cell.length_c   1.000
_cell.angle_alpha   90.00
_cell.angle_beta   90.00
_cell.angle_gamma   90.00
#
_symmetry.space_group_name_H-M   'P 1'
#
loop_
_entity.id
_entity.type
_entity.pdbx_description
1 polymer ?
#
loop_
_entity_poly.entity_id
_entity_poly.type
_entity_poly.pdbx_seq_one_letter_code
_entity_poly.pdbx_strand_id
1 'polypeptide(L)'
;DISTISRVSNSKYVQTFFGTFLLKELFSEAYRKDNGELISTKLIKQRLKEIIETEDKRQPLTDEKLSILLGEDEYHIARRTVSKYREELGIETSKYRREL
;
A
#
# COMPACT_ATOMS: atom_id res chain seq x y z
N ASP A 1 7.62 15.03 21.45
CA ASP A 1 8.06 15.25 20.06
C ASP A 1 7.85 14.03 19.19
N ILE A 2 7.23 14.20 18.02
CA ILE A 2 7.03 13.12 17.03
C ILE A 2 8.39 12.53 16.61
N SER A 3 9.42 13.38 16.52
CA SER A 3 10.78 12.99 16.17
C SER A 3 11.45 12.07 17.19
N THR A 4 11.15 12.21 18.49
CA THR A 4 11.70 11.35 19.54
C THR A 4 11.07 9.96 19.50
N ILE A 5 9.75 9.89 19.32
CA ILE A 5 9.02 8.62 19.21
C ILE A 5 9.49 7.86 17.97
N SER A 6 9.68 8.54 16.85
CA SER A 6 10.21 7.94 15.63
C SER A 6 11.60 7.34 15.83
N ARG A 7 12.54 8.04 16.50
CA ARG A 7 13.90 7.49 16.75
C ARG A 7 13.87 6.23 17.60
N VAL A 8 13.03 6.22 18.65
CA VAL A 8 12.90 5.06 19.54
C VAL A 8 12.24 3.89 18.80
N SER A 9 11.18 4.12 18.01
CA SER A 9 10.51 3.05 17.29
C SER A 9 11.36 2.41 16.20
N ASN A 10 12.31 3.15 15.60
CA ASN A 10 13.26 2.63 14.61
C ASN A 10 14.34 1.70 15.20
N SER A 11 14.53 1.67 16.52
CA SER A 11 15.65 0.93 17.16
C SER A 11 15.20 -0.12 18.17
N LYS A 12 13.89 -0.24 18.42
CA LYS A 12 13.33 -1.17 19.41
C LYS A 12 12.48 -2.23 18.73
N TYR A 13 12.53 -3.43 19.29
CA TYR A 13 11.73 -4.57 18.89
C TYR A 13 10.75 -4.92 19.99
N VAL A 14 9.58 -5.43 19.62
CA VAL A 14 8.58 -5.96 20.55
C VAL A 14 8.42 -7.45 20.29
N GLN A 15 8.54 -8.23 21.35
CA GLN A 15 8.27 -9.65 21.31
C GLN A 15 6.81 -9.90 21.67
N THR A 16 6.12 -10.66 20.83
CA THR A 16 4.74 -11.09 21.00
C THR A 16 4.66 -12.61 20.93
N PHE A 17 3.52 -13.19 21.29
CA PHE A 17 3.29 -14.64 21.18
C PHE A 17 3.43 -15.17 19.74
N PHE A 18 3.32 -14.31 18.73
CA PHE A 18 3.42 -14.67 17.31
C PHE A 18 4.78 -14.34 16.68
N GLY A 19 5.73 -13.83 17.48
CA GLY A 19 7.07 -13.47 17.00
C GLY A 19 7.54 -12.10 17.47
N THR A 20 8.75 -11.74 17.04
CA THR A 20 9.40 -10.46 17.37
C THR A 20 9.37 -9.54 16.16
N PHE A 21 8.86 -8.32 16.34
CA PHE A 21 8.66 -7.33 15.28
C PHE A 21 9.40 -6.04 15.61
N LEU A 22 9.87 -5.33 14.59
CA LEU A 22 10.41 -3.99 14.78
C LEU A 22 9.25 -3.05 15.13
N LEU A 23 9.39 -2.25 16.19
CA LEU A 23 8.28 -1.45 16.72
C LEU A 23 7.73 -0.46 15.68
N LYS A 24 8.60 0.06 14.80
CA LYS A 24 8.22 0.92 13.67
C LYS A 24 7.18 0.27 12.73
N GLU A 25 7.25 -1.04 12.52
CA GLU A 25 6.38 -1.74 11.57
C GLU A 25 4.91 -1.80 12.04
N LEU A 26 4.68 -1.56 13.32
CA LEU A 26 3.35 -1.45 13.91
C LEU A 26 2.71 -0.08 13.67
N PHE A 27 3.48 0.90 13.19
CA PHE A 27 2.98 2.22 12.85
C PHE A 27 2.87 2.35 11.34
N SER A 28 1.66 2.61 10.86
CA SER A 28 1.40 2.94 9.46
C SER A 28 0.84 4.35 9.34
N GLU A 29 1.14 5.03 8.25
CA GLU A 29 0.45 6.26 7.90
C GLU A 29 -1.05 5.98 7.75
N ALA A 30 -1.86 6.87 8.32
CA ALA A 30 -3.31 6.82 8.18
C ALA A 30 -3.71 7.56 6.89
N TYR A 31 -4.53 6.91 6.07
CA TYR A 31 -5.23 7.50 4.95
C TYR A 31 -6.67 7.81 5.38
N ARG A 32 -7.17 8.98 5.00
CA ARG A 32 -8.53 9.41 5.29
C ARG A 32 -9.37 9.19 4.05
N LYS A 33 -10.39 8.34 4.14
CA LYS A 33 -11.42 8.19 3.12
C LYS A 33 -12.34 9.42 3.09
N ASP A 34 -13.06 9.57 2.00
CA ASP A 34 -14.03 10.66 1.81
C ASP A 34 -15.21 10.56 2.79
N ASN A 35 -15.55 9.34 3.22
CA ASN A 35 -16.56 9.08 4.25
C ASN A 35 -16.08 9.45 5.69
N GLY A 36 -14.84 9.92 5.86
CA GLY A 36 -14.25 10.33 7.13
C GLY A 36 -13.55 9.21 7.91
N GLU A 37 -13.61 7.97 7.43
CA GLU A 37 -12.92 6.81 8.02
C GLU A 37 -11.40 6.92 7.85
N LEU A 38 -10.65 6.58 8.91
CA LEU A 38 -9.20 6.48 8.88
C LEU A 38 -8.79 5.03 8.69
N ILE A 39 -8.13 4.76 7.58
CA ILE A 39 -7.60 3.44 7.25
C ILE A 39 -6.08 3.45 7.20
N SER A 40 -5.47 2.28 7.29
CA SER A 40 -4.02 2.15 7.12
C SER A 40 -3.63 2.19 5.65
N THR A 41 -2.55 2.91 5.33
CA THR A 41 -1.86 2.80 4.03
C THR A 41 -1.43 1.37 3.69
N LYS A 42 -1.21 0.51 4.69
CA LYS A 42 -0.91 -0.92 4.48
C LYS A 42 -2.09 -1.65 3.85
N LEU A 43 -3.32 -1.31 4.24
CA LEU A 43 -4.53 -1.91 3.68
C LEU A 43 -4.69 -1.54 2.20
N ILE A 44 -4.44 -0.28 1.84
CA ILE A 44 -4.49 0.19 0.44
C ILE A 44 -3.48 -0.56 -0.41
N LYS A 45 -2.24 -0.72 0.09
CA LYS A 45 -1.20 -1.48 -0.60
C LYS A 45 -1.57 -2.95 -0.79
N GLN A 46 -2.16 -3.57 0.23
CA GLN A 46 -2.63 -4.94 0.13
C GLN A 46 -3.74 -5.07 -0.92
N ARG A 47 -4.72 -4.16 -0.91
CA ARG A 47 -5.79 -4.12 -1.90
C ARG A 47 -5.26 -3.92 -3.32
N LEU A 48 -4.31 -3.01 -3.51
CA LEU A 48 -3.62 -2.80 -4.79
C LEU A 48 -2.94 -4.09 -5.27
N LYS A 49 -2.27 -4.83 -4.37
CA LYS A 49 -1.64 -6.10 -4.69
C LYS A 49 -2.67 -7.15 -5.12
N GLU A 50 -3.79 -7.28 -4.41
CA GLU A 50 -4.88 -8.21 -4.76
C GLU A 50 -5.49 -7.92 -6.14
N ILE A 51 -5.73 -6.64 -6.46
CA ILE A 51 -6.24 -6.24 -7.79
C ILE A 51 -5.25 -6.63 -8.88
N ILE A 52 -3.95 -6.44 -8.65
CA ILE A 52 -2.91 -6.80 -9.61
C ILE A 52 -2.76 -8.32 -9.74
N GLU A 53 -2.87 -9.08 -8.65
CA GLU A 53 -2.78 -10.55 -8.69
C GLU A 53 -3.97 -11.19 -9.42
N THR A 54 -5.14 -10.55 -9.38
CA THR A 54 -6.37 -11.00 -10.05
C THR A 54 -6.54 -10.46 -11.47
N GLU A 55 -5.61 -9.63 -11.96
CA GLU A 55 -5.71 -9.01 -13.28
C GLU A 55 -5.47 -10.01 -14.43
N ASP A 56 -6.00 -9.70 -15.62
CA ASP A 56 -5.65 -10.43 -16.83
C ASP A 56 -4.22 -10.08 -17.28
N LYS A 57 -3.29 -11.03 -17.13
CA LYS A 57 -1.89 -10.86 -17.53
C LYS A 57 -1.68 -10.62 -19.03
N ARG A 58 -2.67 -10.90 -19.88
CA ARG A 58 -2.63 -10.53 -21.31
C ARG A 58 -2.88 -9.04 -21.53
N GLN A 59 -3.61 -8.41 -20.62
CA GLN A 59 -3.96 -6.99 -20.62
C GLN A 59 -3.78 -6.38 -19.22
N PRO A 60 -2.55 -6.29 -18.72
CA PRO A 60 -2.27 -5.79 -17.37
C PRO A 60 -2.79 -4.37 -17.16
N LEU A 61 -3.27 -4.09 -15.96
CA LEU A 61 -3.91 -2.82 -15.62
C LEU A 61 -2.88 -1.71 -15.48
N THR A 62 -3.15 -0.57 -16.11
CA THR A 62 -2.34 0.64 -15.97
C THR A 62 -2.57 1.28 -14.59
N ASP A 63 -1.58 2.05 -14.12
CA ASP A 63 -1.69 2.81 -12.86
C ASP A 63 -2.93 3.73 -12.82
N GLU A 64 -3.42 4.17 -13.99
CA GLU A 64 -4.63 4.98 -14.13
C GLU A 64 -5.91 4.16 -13.92
N LYS A 65 -5.99 2.95 -14.50
CA LYS A 65 -7.09 2.02 -14.22
C LYS A 65 -7.09 1.57 -12.76
N LEU A 66 -5.91 1.31 -12.19
CA LEU A 66 -5.77 0.94 -10.79
C LEU A 66 -6.25 2.07 -9.85
N SER A 67 -5.99 3.34 -10.20
CA SER A 67 -6.50 4.50 -9.48
C SER A 67 -8.03 4.58 -9.52
N ILE A 68 -8.64 4.28 -10.67
CA ILE A 68 -10.11 4.26 -10.81
C ILE A 68 -10.72 3.12 -9.99
N LEU A 69 -10.19 1.90 -10.10
CA LEU A 69 -10.68 0.73 -9.35
C LEU A 69 -10.56 0.92 -7.83
N LEU A 70 -9.47 1.53 -7.36
CA LEU A 70 -9.33 1.86 -5.95
C LEU A 70 -10.31 2.97 -5.54
N GLY A 71 -10.64 3.89 -6.44
CA GLY A 71 -11.69 4.90 -6.22
C GLY A 71 -13.09 4.31 -6.06
N GLU A 72 -13.39 3.19 -6.73
CA GLU A 72 -14.65 2.45 -6.53
C GLU A 72 -14.76 1.86 -5.12
N ASP A 73 -13.63 1.49 -4.51
CA ASP A 73 -13.53 1.05 -3.12
C ASP A 73 -13.41 2.24 -2.11
N GLU A 74 -13.85 3.45 -2.51
CA GLU A 74 -13.76 4.72 -1.75
C GLU A 74 -12.33 5.20 -1.46
N TYR A 75 -11.33 4.71 -2.19
CA TYR A 75 -9.95 5.18 -2.10
C TYR A 75 -9.63 6.14 -3.25
N HIS A 76 -10.00 7.41 -3.11
CA HIS A 76 -9.67 8.46 -4.07
C HIS A 76 -8.17 8.84 -4.00
N ILE A 77 -7.32 7.96 -4.53
CA ILE A 77 -5.89 8.18 -4.61
C ILE A 77 -5.47 8.53 -6.04
N ALA A 78 -4.59 9.52 -6.17
CA ALA A 78 -4.06 9.93 -7.45
C ALA A 78 -3.15 8.85 -8.07
N ARG A 79 -3.08 8.81 -9.40
CA ARG A 79 -2.19 7.92 -10.17
C ARG A 79 -0.75 7.90 -9.64
N ARG A 80 -0.17 9.05 -9.29
CA ARG A 80 1.21 9.12 -8.76
C ARG A 80 1.37 8.37 -7.44
N THR A 81 0.34 8.39 -6.58
CA THR A 81 0.31 7.64 -5.32
C THR A 81 0.23 6.14 -5.59
N VAL A 82 -0.57 5.73 -6.58
CA VAL A 82 -0.62 4.32 -7.03
C VAL A 82 0.74 3.87 -7.54
N SER A 83 1.40 4.65 -8.40
CA SER A 83 2.74 4.33 -8.91
C SER A 83 3.75 4.19 -7.79
N LYS A 84 3.75 5.10 -6.81
CA LYS A 84 4.61 5.04 -5.61
C LYS A 84 4.37 3.75 -4.81
N TYR A 85 3.10 3.43 -4.51
CA TYR A 85 2.78 2.22 -3.75
C TYR A 85 3.11 0.94 -4.51
N ARG A 86 2.93 0.93 -5.84
CA ARG A 86 3.34 -0.18 -6.71
C ARG A 86 4.86 -0.41 -6.67
N GLU A 87 5.65 0.66 -6.74
CA GLU A 87 7.11 0.59 -6.64
C GLU A 87 7.57 0.09 -5.27
N GLU A 88 6.96 0.56 -4.18
CA GLU A 88 7.25 0.08 -2.83
C GLU A 88 6.89 -1.40 -2.63
N LEU A 89 5.92 -1.91 -3.40
CA LEU A 89 5.56 -3.34 -3.43
C LEU A 89 6.45 -4.18 -4.36
N GLY A 90 7.39 -3.56 -5.09
CA GLY A 90 8.26 -4.24 -6.05
C GLY A 90 7.54 -4.75 -7.29
N ILE A 91 6.36 -4.22 -7.61
CA ILE A 91 5.55 -4.65 -8.76
C ILE A 91 5.97 -3.84 -9.99
N GLU A 92 6.23 -4.50 -11.11
CA GLU A 92 6.64 -3.82 -12.34
C GLU A 92 5.50 -3.04 -13.02
N THR A 93 5.85 -2.14 -13.92
CA THR A 93 4.84 -1.38 -14.68
C THR A 93 4.01 -2.32 -15.55
N SER A 94 2.79 -1.90 -15.91
CA SER A 94 1.89 -2.73 -16.75
C SER A 94 2.55 -3.22 -18.03
N LYS A 95 3.48 -2.46 -18.62
CA LYS A 95 4.22 -2.85 -19.83
C LYS A 95 5.01 -4.14 -19.66
N TYR A 96 5.61 -4.36 -18.49
CA TYR A 96 6.46 -5.52 -18.22
C TYR A 96 5.70 -6.69 -17.55
N ARG A 97 4.50 -6.43 -17.02
CA ARG A 97 3.61 -7.48 -16.49
C ARG A 97 2.86 -8.28 -17.56
N ARG A 98 3.00 -7.90 -18.84
CA ARG A 98 2.29 -8.56 -19.93
C ARG A 98 2.98 -9.88 -20.29
N GLU A 99 2.30 -11.00 -20.05
CA GLU A 99 2.73 -12.31 -20.53
C GLU A 99 2.20 -12.51 -21.97
N LEU A 100 3.05 -13.02 -22.88
CA LEU A 100 2.73 -13.28 -24.29
C LEU A 100 1.98 -14.60 -24.47
#